data_AF-A0AAN2BZV6-F1
#
_entry.id   AF-A0AAN2BZV6-F1
#
_cell.length_a   1.000
_cell.length_b   1.000
_cell.length_c   1.000
_cell.angle_alpha   90.00
_cell.angle_beta   90.00
_cell.angle_gamma   90.00
#
_symmetry.space_group_name_H-M   'P 1'
#
loop_
_entity.id
_entity.type
_entity.pdbx_description
1 polymer ?
#
loop_
_entity_poly.entity_id
_entity_poly.type
_entity_poly.pdbx_seq_one_letter_code
_entity_poly.pdbx_strand_id
1 'polypeptide(L)'
;MKHRFLTGMVALLAGVALNHMGDKLLGVRLELFSGLSTFSFAWMVDIFIVPFIVGLVVSWIFGMGGKWLCYFPPLIVRSVSYAEILYVTGTPHGSTLNPMGWWGFYVILAMEAAGIGGIVGEVVIKNVYGRSSKAAQMDTQPAMEKES
;
A
#
# COMPACT_ATOMS: atom_id res chain seq x y z
N MET A 1 -3.64 -12.24 -20.61
CA MET A 1 -4.45 -11.91 -19.41
C MET A 1 -3.96 -12.63 -18.14
N LYS A 2 -3.76 -13.95 -18.13
CA LYS A 2 -3.34 -14.72 -16.93
C LYS A 2 -2.06 -14.20 -16.24
N HIS A 3 -1.04 -13.80 -17.02
CA HIS A 3 0.23 -13.32 -16.45
C HIS A 3 0.07 -12.03 -15.62
N ARG A 4 -0.73 -11.06 -16.08
CA ARG A 4 -0.96 -9.82 -15.33
C ARG A 4 -1.75 -10.06 -14.03
N PHE A 5 -2.75 -10.95 -14.08
CA PHE A 5 -3.47 -11.36 -12.86
C PHE A 5 -2.54 -12.05 -11.86
N LEU A 6 -1.68 -12.95 -12.32
CA LEU A 6 -0.70 -13.62 -11.46
C LEU A 6 0.27 -12.63 -10.82
N THR A 7 0.82 -11.69 -11.59
CA THR A 7 1.70 -10.64 -11.05
C THR A 7 0.97 -9.75 -10.05
N GLY A 8 -0.30 -9.43 -10.27
CA GLY A 8 -1.12 -8.66 -9.32
C GLY A 8 -1.37 -9.42 -8.03
N MET A 9 -1.68 -10.70 -8.11
CA MET A 9 -1.86 -11.55 -6.94
C MET A 9 -0.56 -11.68 -6.14
N VAL A 10 0.58 -11.87 -6.80
CA VAL A 10 1.90 -11.90 -6.14
C VAL A 10 2.22 -10.57 -5.49
N ALA A 11 1.99 -9.44 -6.16
CA ALA A 11 2.22 -8.12 -5.60
C ALA A 11 1.34 -7.87 -4.36
N LEU A 12 0.07 -8.25 -4.42
CA LEU A 12 -0.87 -8.13 -3.30
C LEU A 12 -0.46 -8.99 -2.11
N LEU A 13 -0.12 -10.26 -2.34
CA LEU A 13 0.35 -11.16 -1.27
C LEU A 13 1.66 -10.67 -0.66
N ALA A 14 2.60 -10.19 -1.48
CA ALA A 14 3.85 -9.60 -0.99
C ALA A 14 3.58 -8.34 -0.14
N GLY A 15 2.65 -7.48 -0.57
CA GLY A 15 2.25 -6.30 0.19
C GLY A 15 1.59 -6.64 1.52
N VAL A 16 0.69 -7.64 1.53
CA VAL A 16 0.01 -8.11 2.76
C VAL A 16 1.04 -8.69 3.72
N ALA A 17 1.95 -9.54 3.24
CA ALA A 17 2.99 -10.15 4.06
C ALA A 17 3.93 -9.09 4.65
N LEU A 18 4.36 -8.10 3.85
CA LEU A 18 5.25 -7.04 4.30
C LEU A 18 4.59 -6.15 5.35
N ASN A 19 3.32 -5.80 5.16
CA ASN A 19 2.58 -4.99 6.11
C ASN A 19 2.36 -5.73 7.45
N HIS A 20 1.97 -7.00 7.39
CA HIS A 20 1.84 -7.85 8.58
C HIS A 20 3.19 -8.04 9.32
N MET A 21 4.29 -8.10 8.58
CA MET A 21 5.62 -8.17 9.16
C MET A 21 6.03 -6.84 9.81
N GLY A 22 5.64 -5.71 9.22
CA GLY A 22 5.80 -4.37 9.81
C GLY A 22 5.09 -4.24 11.15
N ASP A 23 3.82 -4.66 11.22
CA ASP A 23 3.03 -4.68 12.46
C ASP A 23 3.73 -5.51 13.55
N LYS A 24 4.26 -6.69 13.18
CA LYS A 24 5.00 -7.57 14.10
C LYS A 24 6.35 -7.00 14.55
N LEU A 25 7.09 -6.35 13.66
CA LEU A 25 8.40 -5.76 13.97
C LEU A 25 8.28 -4.55 14.88
N LEU A 26 7.26 -3.71 14.66
CA LEU A 26 7.00 -2.53 15.48
C LEU A 26 6.29 -2.88 16.78
N GLY A 27 5.64 -4.05 16.84
CA GLY A 27 4.87 -4.49 18.00
C GLY A 27 3.66 -3.60 18.29
N VAL A 28 3.25 -2.80 17.31
CA VAL A 28 2.13 -1.86 17.43
C VAL A 28 0.85 -2.56 16.99
N ARG A 29 -0.18 -2.44 17.82
CA ARG A 29 -1.54 -2.87 17.45
C ARG A 29 -2.45 -1.65 17.38
N LEU A 30 -2.72 -1.17 16.17
CA LEU A 30 -3.52 0.04 15.92
C LEU A 30 -4.99 -0.11 16.35
N GLU A 31 -5.44 -1.35 16.54
CA GLU A 31 -6.79 -1.71 16.96
C GLU A 31 -6.98 -1.52 18.47
N LEU A 32 -5.90 -1.41 19.23
CA LEU A 32 -5.90 -1.33 20.67
C LEU A 32 -5.63 0.10 21.14
N PHE A 33 -6.57 0.64 21.88
CA PHE A 33 -6.47 1.95 22.49
C PHE A 33 -6.09 1.79 23.97
N SER A 34 -4.94 2.35 24.36
CA SER A 34 -4.43 2.34 25.74
C SER A 34 -4.21 3.77 26.29
N GLY A 35 -4.87 4.78 25.70
CA GLY A 35 -4.66 6.19 26.06
C GLY A 35 -3.53 6.85 25.28
N LEU A 36 -2.86 7.87 25.85
CA LEU A 36 -1.80 8.65 25.18
C LEU A 36 -0.56 7.83 24.81
N SER A 37 -0.32 6.69 25.46
CA SER A 37 0.74 5.73 25.10
C SER A 37 0.53 5.08 23.74
N THR A 38 -0.69 5.14 23.20
CA THR A 38 -1.02 4.61 21.86
C THR A 38 -0.32 5.41 20.76
N PHE A 39 -0.14 6.72 20.95
CA PHE A 39 0.48 7.62 19.96
C PHE A 39 2.00 7.66 20.14
N SER A 40 2.65 6.51 19.97
CA SER A 40 4.10 6.39 19.99
C SER A 40 4.72 6.71 18.62
N PHE A 41 6.03 6.95 18.58
CA PHE A 41 6.75 7.07 17.31
C PHE A 41 6.60 5.80 16.45
N ALA A 42 6.58 4.62 17.08
CA ALA A 42 6.36 3.35 16.40
C ALA A 42 4.97 3.31 15.73
N TRP A 43 3.93 3.85 16.38
CA TRP A 43 2.59 3.96 15.79
C TRP A 43 2.56 4.84 14.54
N MET A 44 3.30 5.95 14.56
CA MET A 44 3.41 6.83 13.38
C MET A 44 4.15 6.14 12.23
N VAL A 45 5.22 5.41 12.53
CA VAL A 45 5.95 4.60 11.53
C VAL A 45 5.04 3.51 10.96
N ASP A 46 4.24 2.86 11.80
CA ASP A 46 3.33 1.79 11.42
C ASP A 46 2.17 2.27 10.53
N ILE A 47 1.65 3.48 10.75
CA ILE A 47 0.56 4.04 9.92
C ILE A 47 1.07 4.66 8.62
N PHE A 48 2.22 5.33 8.65
CA PHE A 48 2.67 6.11 7.49
C PHE A 48 3.79 5.42 6.72
N ILE A 49 4.84 4.99 7.41
CA ILE A 49 6.06 4.51 6.74
C ILE A 49 5.90 3.07 6.24
N VAL A 50 5.32 2.19 7.06
CA VAL A 50 5.11 0.78 6.65
C VAL A 50 4.19 0.71 5.41
N PRO A 51 3.01 1.35 5.39
CA PRO A 51 2.12 1.26 4.24
C PRO A 51 2.70 1.97 3.01
N PHE A 52 3.47 3.05 3.21
CA PHE A 52 4.22 3.69 2.13
C PHE A 52 5.22 2.74 1.45
N ILE A 53 6.03 2.02 2.24
CA ILE A 53 6.99 1.03 1.69
C ILE A 53 6.24 -0.11 0.99
N VAL A 54 5.14 -0.58 1.58
CA VAL A 54 4.26 -1.58 0.98
C VAL A 54 3.75 -1.12 -0.38
N GLY A 55 3.27 0.13 -0.48
CA GLY A 55 2.83 0.72 -1.74
C GLY A 55 3.95 0.77 -2.79
N LEU A 56 5.17 1.16 -2.38
CA LEU A 56 6.32 1.19 -3.27
C LEU A 56 6.64 -0.19 -3.85
N VAL A 57 6.67 -1.22 -2.99
CA VAL A 57 6.95 -2.61 -3.38
C VAL A 57 5.86 -3.17 -4.30
N VAL A 58 4.58 -2.95 -3.99
CA VAL A 58 3.45 -3.41 -4.81
C VAL A 58 3.50 -2.78 -6.20
N SER A 59 3.73 -1.46 -6.28
CA SER A 59 3.88 -0.77 -7.57
C SER A 59 5.13 -1.20 -8.33
N TRP A 60 6.22 -1.54 -7.65
CA TRP A 60 7.42 -2.06 -8.29
C TRP A 60 7.15 -3.39 -9.02
N ILE A 61 6.49 -4.33 -8.33
CA ILE A 61 6.16 -5.65 -8.85
C ILE A 61 5.12 -5.54 -9.98
N PHE A 62 4.01 -4.83 -9.75
CA PHE A 62 2.88 -4.79 -10.69
C PHE A 62 3.06 -3.82 -11.85
N GLY A 63 3.67 -2.66 -11.62
CA GLY A 63 3.84 -1.59 -12.62
C GLY A 63 2.60 -0.75 -12.88
N MET A 64 2.26 -0.51 -14.16
CA MET A 64 1.13 0.36 -14.53
C MET A 64 -0.19 -0.17 -13.96
N GLY A 65 -0.77 0.60 -13.03
CA GLY A 65 -1.96 0.22 -12.25
C GLY A 65 -1.68 -0.19 -10.81
N GLY A 66 -0.41 -0.19 -10.40
CA GLY A 66 0.03 -0.49 -9.03
C GLY A 66 -0.61 0.44 -8.02
N LYS A 67 -0.77 1.73 -8.37
CA LYS A 67 -1.44 2.74 -7.53
C LYS A 67 -2.78 2.29 -6.93
N TRP A 68 -3.59 1.56 -7.69
CA TRP A 68 -4.90 1.08 -7.20
C TRP A 68 -4.76 -0.20 -6.37
N LEU A 69 -3.78 -1.04 -6.71
CA LEU A 69 -3.53 -2.30 -6.00
C LEU A 69 -2.92 -2.07 -4.61
N CYS A 70 -2.19 -0.97 -4.42
CA CYS A 70 -1.53 -0.61 -3.16
C CYS A 70 -2.48 -0.34 -1.99
N TYR A 71 -3.75 -0.02 -2.25
CA TYR A 71 -4.74 0.23 -1.21
C TYR A 71 -5.22 -1.05 -0.52
N PHE A 72 -5.18 -2.19 -1.21
CA PHE A 72 -5.72 -3.45 -0.68
C PHE A 72 -4.88 -4.07 0.44
N PRO A 73 -3.54 -4.10 0.37
CA PRO A 73 -2.73 -4.66 1.44
C PRO A 73 -2.99 -4.05 2.83
N PRO A 74 -2.95 -2.72 3.04
CA PRO A 74 -3.25 -2.14 4.34
C PRO A 74 -4.69 -2.41 4.77
N LEU A 75 -5.65 -2.31 3.84
CA LEU A 75 -7.06 -2.58 4.14
C LEU A 75 -7.27 -4.03 4.63
N ILE A 76 -6.72 -5.01 3.93
CA ILE A 76 -6.85 -6.44 4.28
C ILE A 76 -6.21 -6.70 5.64
N VAL A 77 -4.97 -6.27 5.84
CA VAL A 77 -4.21 -6.57 7.06
C VAL A 77 -4.90 -5.96 8.27
N ARG A 78 -5.31 -4.69 8.21
CA ARG A 78 -6.01 -4.03 9.32
C ARG A 78 -7.38 -4.64 9.58
N SER A 79 -8.14 -5.01 8.54
CA SER A 79 -9.44 -5.65 8.71
C SER A 79 -9.31 -7.02 9.37
N VAL A 80 -8.29 -7.80 8.99
CA VAL A 80 -8.01 -9.12 9.60
C VAL A 80 -7.59 -8.95 11.06
N SER A 81 -6.66 -8.03 11.36
CA SER A 81 -6.21 -7.76 12.73
C SER A 81 -7.35 -7.27 13.63
N TYR A 82 -8.23 -6.41 13.13
CA TYR A 82 -9.40 -5.95 13.87
C TYR A 82 -10.40 -7.08 14.13
N ALA A 83 -10.66 -7.93 13.13
CA ALA A 83 -11.52 -9.10 13.29
C ALA A 83 -10.93 -10.15 14.25
N GLU A 84 -9.60 -10.34 14.24
CA GLU A 84 -8.91 -11.24 15.15
C GLU A 84 -9.08 -10.82 16.61
N ILE A 85 -8.98 -9.52 16.89
CA ILE A 85 -9.17 -8.99 18.25
C ILE A 85 -10.64 -9.06 18.66
N LEU A 86 -11.56 -8.76 17.74
CA LEU A 86 -13.00 -8.77 18.03
C LEU A 86 -13.56 -10.17 18.28
N TYR A 87 -13.15 -11.17 17.50
CA TYR A 87 -13.77 -12.51 17.50
C TYR A 87 -12.91 -13.63 18.10
N VAL A 88 -11.58 -13.49 18.15
CA VAL A 88 -10.69 -14.60 18.49
C VAL A 88 -9.93 -14.34 19.79
N THR A 89 -9.14 -13.27 19.84
CA THR A 89 -8.19 -13.04 20.94
C THR A 89 -8.78 -12.21 22.07
N GLY A 90 -9.82 -11.43 21.80
CA GLY A 90 -10.38 -10.49 22.78
C GLY A 90 -9.43 -9.32 23.07
N THR A 91 -9.91 -8.35 23.84
CA THR A 91 -9.11 -7.19 24.25
C THR A 91 -8.17 -7.57 25.41
N PRO A 92 -6.84 -7.42 25.26
CA PRO A 92 -5.89 -7.58 26.36
C PRO A 92 -6.18 -6.63 27.53
N HIS A 93 -5.87 -7.07 28.76
CA HIS A 93 -6.09 -6.27 29.97
C HIS A 93 -5.40 -4.90 29.87
N GLY A 94 -6.15 -3.83 30.16
CA GLY A 94 -5.65 -2.45 30.13
C GLY A 94 -5.77 -1.72 28.79
N SER A 95 -6.30 -2.39 27.75
CA SER A 95 -6.53 -1.81 26.43
C SER A 95 -7.99 -1.98 26.03
N THR A 96 -8.57 -0.96 25.41
CA THR A 96 -9.91 -1.04 24.82
C THR A 96 -9.81 -1.22 23.32
N LEU A 97 -10.79 -1.92 22.73
CA LEU A 97 -10.90 -1.96 21.27
C LEU A 97 -11.23 -0.55 20.77
N ASN A 98 -10.47 -0.09 19.79
CA ASN A 98 -10.65 1.24 19.25
C ASN A 98 -12.02 1.33 18.55
N PRO A 99 -12.85 2.35 18.83
CA PRO A 99 -14.15 2.49 18.20
C PRO A 99 -14.04 2.46 16.68
N MET A 100 -14.99 1.79 16.01
CA MET A 100 -14.92 1.51 14.58
C MET A 100 -14.73 2.78 13.71
N GLY A 101 -15.28 3.91 14.14
CA GLY A 101 -15.04 5.21 13.47
C GLY A 101 -13.59 5.68 13.55
N TRP A 102 -12.96 5.60 14.73
CA TRP A 102 -11.57 6.01 14.91
C TRP A 102 -10.59 5.06 14.24
N TRP A 103 -10.85 3.76 14.35
CA TRP A 103 -10.07 2.76 13.61
C TRP A 103 -10.17 2.97 12.09
N GLY A 104 -11.37 3.28 11.58
CA GLY A 104 -11.58 3.58 10.16
C GLY A 104 -10.73 4.75 9.65
N PHE A 105 -10.55 5.80 10.45
CA PHE A 105 -9.62 6.88 10.11
C PHE A 105 -8.17 6.41 10.00
N TYR A 106 -7.71 5.53 10.90
CA TYR A 106 -6.35 4.99 10.83
C TYR A 106 -6.16 4.11 9.59
N VAL A 107 -7.18 3.34 9.20
CA VAL A 107 -7.16 2.55 7.97
C VAL A 107 -7.07 3.46 6.74
N ILE A 108 -7.84 4.55 6.69
CA ILE A 108 -7.78 5.52 5.59
C ILE A 108 -6.40 6.15 5.51
N LEU A 109 -5.81 6.57 6.65
CA LEU A 109 -4.45 7.13 6.65
C LEU A 109 -3.41 6.13 6.13
N ALA A 110 -3.49 4.88 6.55
CA ALA A 110 -2.61 3.82 6.06
C ALA A 110 -2.82 3.55 4.56
N MET A 111 -4.07 3.58 4.10
CA MET A 111 -4.43 3.45 2.68
C MET A 111 -3.85 4.60 1.85
N GLU A 112 -4.00 5.84 2.30
CA GLU A 112 -3.46 7.02 1.61
C GLU A 112 -1.93 6.99 1.59
N ALA A 113 -1.28 6.61 2.70
CA ALA A 113 0.17 6.46 2.75
C ALA A 113 0.68 5.40 1.75
N ALA A 114 -0.02 4.26 1.63
CA ALA A 114 0.26 3.26 0.62
C ALA A 114 -0.03 3.74 -0.80
N GLY A 115 -1.08 4.55 -1.01
CA GLY A 115 -1.39 5.20 -2.28
C GLY A 115 -0.25 6.10 -2.74
N ILE A 116 0.28 6.95 -1.85
CA ILE A 116 1.43 7.82 -2.12
C ILE A 116 2.67 6.98 -2.48
N GLY A 117 2.97 5.95 -1.70
CA GLY A 117 4.07 5.02 -2.00
C GLY A 117 3.91 4.32 -3.34
N GLY A 118 2.68 3.92 -3.67
CA GLY A 118 2.33 3.32 -4.95
C GLY A 118 2.53 4.26 -6.14
N ILE A 119 2.13 5.53 -6.00
CA ILE A 119 2.34 6.55 -7.03
C ILE A 119 3.84 6.82 -7.22
N VAL A 120 4.58 7.01 -6.12
CA VAL A 120 6.03 7.23 -6.16
C VAL A 120 6.74 6.05 -6.81
N GLY A 121 6.40 4.81 -6.42
CA GLY A 121 6.96 3.60 -7.02
C GLY A 121 6.67 3.49 -8.52
N GLU A 122 5.47 3.87 -8.96
CA GLU A 122 5.09 3.86 -10.38
C GLU A 122 5.86 4.92 -11.18
N VAL A 123 6.00 6.14 -10.65
CA VAL A 123 6.70 7.25 -11.31
C VAL A 123 8.21 7.03 -11.34
N VAL A 124 8.83 6.77 -10.19
CA VAL A 124 10.29 6.70 -10.03
C VAL A 124 10.87 5.46 -10.71
N ILE A 125 10.22 4.30 -10.57
CA ILE A 125 10.84 3.04 -10.99
C ILE A 125 10.51 2.68 -12.44
N LYS A 126 9.33 3.08 -12.96
CA LYS A 126 8.92 2.70 -14.32
C LYS A 126 8.85 3.86 -15.32
N ASN A 127 9.26 5.08 -14.94
CA ASN A 127 9.35 6.25 -15.83
C ASN A 127 8.09 6.41 -16.72
N VAL A 128 6.90 6.12 -16.16
CA VAL A 128 5.66 6.00 -16.96
C VAL A 128 5.28 7.34 -17.61
N TYR A 129 5.72 8.47 -17.02
CA TYR A 129 5.56 9.80 -17.61
C TYR A 129 6.31 10.00 -18.95
N GLY A 130 7.27 9.14 -19.31
CA GLY A 130 8.01 9.24 -20.58
C GLY A 130 7.47 8.35 -21.72
N ARG A 131 6.57 7.40 -21.43
CA ARG A 131 6.16 6.38 -22.43
C ARG A 131 5.15 6.92 -23.44
N SER A 132 4.33 7.91 -23.06
CA SER A 132 3.44 8.61 -24.00
C SER A 132 4.23 9.43 -25.02
N SER A 133 5.35 10.04 -24.61
CA SER A 133 6.19 10.85 -25.49
C SER A 133 6.92 10.00 -26.54
N LYS A 134 7.38 8.78 -26.18
CA LYS A 134 8.01 7.87 -27.16
C LYS A 134 7.03 7.26 -28.17
N ALA A 135 5.78 6.99 -27.77
CA ALA A 135 4.75 6.54 -28.72
C ALA A 135 4.36 7.66 -29.70
N ALA A 136 4.25 8.91 -29.22
CA ALA A 136 4.00 10.08 -30.07
C ALA A 136 5.17 10.41 -31.01
N GLN A 137 6.42 10.20 -30.59
CA GLN A 137 7.60 10.42 -31.44
C GLN A 137 7.77 9.37 -32.54
N MET A 138 7.31 8.14 -32.33
CA MET A 138 7.46 7.05 -33.31
C MET A 138 6.48 7.18 -34.49
N ASP A 139 5.30 7.79 -34.28
CA ASP A 139 4.31 8.06 -35.33
C ASP A 139 4.66 9.28 -36.21
N THR A 140 5.61 10.12 -35.80
CA THR A 140 5.95 11.35 -36.52
C THR A 140 7.09 11.17 -37.54
N GLN A 141 7.78 10.02 -37.55
CA GLN A 141 9.02 9.85 -38.34
C GLN A 141 8.97 9.15 -39.72
N PRO A 142 7.87 8.62 -40.31
CA PRO A 142 8.00 7.97 -41.62
C PRO A 142 7.77 8.90 -42.84
N ALA A 143 7.56 10.21 -42.69
CA ALA A 143 7.12 11.07 -43.81
C ALA A 143 8.19 11.99 -44.44
N MET A 144 9.37 12.21 -43.83
CA MET A 144 10.35 13.19 -44.32
C MET A 144 11.49 12.61 -45.19
N GLU A 145 11.52 11.31 -45.50
CA GLU A 145 12.63 10.69 -46.24
C GLU A 145 12.32 10.34 -47.71
N LYS A 146 11.28 10.96 -48.32
CA LYS A 146 10.88 10.67 -49.71
C LYS A 146 10.97 11.83 -50.72
N GLU A 147 11.59 12.95 -50.36
CA GLU A 147 11.84 14.04 -51.30
C GLU A 147 13.31 14.49 -51.23
N SER A 148 14.19 13.77 -51.93
CA SER A 148 15.50 14.28 -52.39
C SER A 148 15.91 13.58 -53.68
#